data_AF-A0A0P7TQG7-F1
#
_entry.id   AF-A0A0P7TQG7-F1
#
_cell.length_a   1.000
_cell.length_b   1.000
_cell.length_c   1.000
_cell.angle_alpha   90.00
_cell.angle_beta   90.00
_cell.angle_gamma   90.00
#
_symmetry.space_group_name_H-M   'P 1'
#
loop_
_entity.id
_entity.type
_entity.pdbx_description
1 polymer ?
#
loop_
_entity_poly.entity_id
_entity_poly.type
_entity_poly.pdbx_seq_one_letter_code
_entity_poly.pdbx_strand_id
1 'polypeptide(L)'
;MNMLRICTRYTPEQDTMTFSDGLTLNRTQMHNAGFGPLTDLVFAFAGQLLPLEMDDTETGLLSAICLICGDRMDLEEPQRVDKLQEPLLEALKIYARRRRPNKPHMFPRMLMKITDLRGISTKGAERAITLKMEIPGPMPPLIREMLENPEAFEEQPEPGRSPASSVPCGVTVKQEREDEDDGGAAENGSEPSPEEEDDYDDDDDVGDEDKERGVDSDGEAWAVPETNAELPRSGHGGRAQ
;
A
#
# COMPACT_ATOMS: atom_id res chain seq x y z
N MET A 1 8.98 1.98 -3.74
CA MET A 1 10.23 1.34 -3.22
C MET A 1 11.13 2.28 -2.39
N ASN A 2 11.30 3.56 -2.75
CA ASN A 2 12.06 4.53 -1.93
C ASN A 2 11.39 4.92 -0.59
N MET A 3 10.07 4.80 -0.47
CA MET A 3 9.33 5.26 0.72
C MET A 3 9.64 4.45 1.99
N LEU A 4 9.79 3.13 1.92
CA LEU A 4 10.15 2.33 3.10
C LEU A 4 11.53 2.73 3.64
N ARG A 5 12.49 2.90 2.73
CA ARG A 5 13.88 3.25 3.08
C ARG A 5 14.01 4.61 3.76
N ILE A 6 13.23 5.61 3.34
CA ILE A 6 13.25 6.93 4.01
C ILE A 6 12.55 6.87 5.38
N CYS A 7 11.46 6.09 5.50
CA CYS A 7 10.72 5.95 6.75
C CYS A 7 11.52 5.22 7.83
N THR A 8 12.36 4.24 7.47
CA THR A 8 13.26 3.57 8.43
C THR A 8 14.45 4.43 8.87
N ARG A 9 14.63 5.62 8.27
CA ARG A 9 15.65 6.62 8.64
C ARG A 9 15.06 7.79 9.42
N TYR A 10 13.89 7.60 10.02
CA TYR A 10 13.22 8.58 10.86
C TYR A 10 13.81 8.61 12.26
N THR A 11 14.13 9.80 12.76
CA THR A 11 14.63 10.06 14.12
C THR A 11 13.54 10.76 14.92
N PRO A 12 12.82 10.06 15.82
CA PRO A 12 11.66 10.61 16.51
C PRO A 12 12.00 11.76 17.46
N GLU A 13 13.20 11.78 18.04
CA GLU A 13 13.64 12.82 18.99
C GLU A 13 13.76 14.20 18.33
N GLN A 14 14.05 14.22 17.03
CA GLN A 14 14.28 15.44 16.26
C GLN A 14 13.18 15.72 15.22
N ASP A 15 12.22 14.79 15.06
CA ASP A 15 11.21 14.81 13.98
C ASP A 15 11.87 15.02 12.59
N THR A 16 12.90 14.24 12.30
CA THR A 16 13.73 14.35 11.08
C THR A 16 13.89 13.03 10.34
N MET A 17 14.12 13.10 9.03
CA MET A 17 14.48 11.96 8.18
C MET A 17 15.85 12.16 7.53
N THR A 18 16.66 11.09 7.49
CA THR A 18 18.02 11.14 6.95
C THR A 18 18.15 10.38 5.62
N PHE A 19 18.55 11.10 4.58
CA PHE A 19 18.78 10.57 3.23
C PHE A 19 20.05 9.71 3.17
N SER A 20 20.25 9.05 2.02
CA SER A 20 21.38 8.12 1.84
C SER A 20 22.74 8.83 1.76
N ASP A 21 22.76 10.11 1.42
CA ASP A 21 23.93 10.99 1.40
C ASP A 21 24.27 11.60 2.79
N GLY A 22 23.46 11.30 3.81
CA GLY A 22 23.60 11.85 5.15
C GLY A 22 22.90 13.20 5.35
N LEU A 23 22.19 13.71 4.35
CA LEU A 23 21.36 14.91 4.52
C LEU A 23 20.19 14.59 5.45
N THR A 24 20.07 15.33 6.56
CA THR A 24 18.97 15.21 7.51
C THR A 24 18.03 16.41 7.35
N LEU A 25 16.76 16.12 7.08
CA LEU A 25 15.73 17.14 6.92
C LEU A 25 14.65 16.99 7.99
N ASN A 26 14.25 18.11 8.59
CA ASN A 26 13.06 18.16 9.45
C ASN A 26 11.76 18.12 8.62
N ARG A 27 10.62 17.96 9.27
CA ARG A 27 9.30 17.92 8.61
C ARG A 27 9.05 19.07 7.64
N THR A 28 9.33 20.32 8.04
CA THR A 28 9.12 21.50 7.17
C THR A 28 10.04 21.48 5.95
N GLN A 29 11.31 21.08 6.13
CA GLN A 29 12.25 20.93 5.03
C GLN A 29 11.85 19.81 4.07
N MET A 30 11.36 18.68 4.58
CA MET A 30 10.80 17.60 3.78
C MET A 30 9.62 18.08 2.92
N HIS A 31 8.70 18.84 3.51
CA HIS A 31 7.58 19.46 2.79
C HIS A 31 8.06 20.34 1.64
N ASN A 32 8.99 21.25 1.92
CA ASN A 32 9.52 22.20 0.95
C ASN A 32 10.45 21.55 -0.08
N ALA A 33 10.99 20.37 0.21
CA ALA A 33 11.80 19.56 -0.72
C ALA A 33 10.97 18.81 -1.77
N GLY A 34 9.64 19.04 -1.82
CA GLY A 34 8.75 18.52 -2.86
C GLY A 34 7.75 17.47 -2.38
N PHE A 35 7.88 16.95 -1.15
CA PHE A 35 6.88 16.05 -0.59
C PHE A 35 5.53 16.76 -0.39
N GLY A 36 5.53 18.06 -0.08
CA GLY A 36 4.32 18.85 0.04
C GLY A 36 3.28 18.19 0.97
N PRO A 37 2.01 18.05 0.54
CA PRO A 37 0.96 17.40 1.34
C PRO A 37 1.23 15.94 1.74
N LEU A 38 2.16 15.25 1.05
CA LEU A 38 2.51 13.86 1.37
C LEU A 38 3.34 13.76 2.66
N THR A 39 3.96 14.86 3.09
CA THR A 39 4.92 14.88 4.21
C THR A 39 4.34 14.25 5.47
N ASP A 40 3.16 14.72 5.91
CA ASP A 40 2.59 14.22 7.16
C ASP A 40 2.23 12.75 7.10
N LEU A 41 1.82 12.26 5.93
CA LEU A 41 1.54 10.85 5.73
C LEU A 41 2.80 9.99 5.84
N VAL A 42 3.91 10.43 5.26
CA VAL A 42 5.21 9.70 5.32
C VAL A 42 5.73 9.68 6.75
N PHE A 43 5.68 10.81 7.47
CA PHE A 43 6.09 10.88 8.86
C PHE A 43 5.18 10.06 9.78
N ALA A 44 3.86 10.10 9.58
CA ALA A 44 2.92 9.27 10.33
C ALA A 44 3.22 7.78 10.14
N PHE A 45 3.47 7.37 8.89
CA PHE A 45 3.85 5.99 8.59
C PHE A 45 5.20 5.60 9.21
N ALA A 46 6.20 6.48 9.15
CA ALA A 46 7.48 6.26 9.83
C ALA A 46 7.31 6.07 11.34
N GLY A 47 6.46 6.88 11.98
CA GLY A 47 6.08 6.71 13.38
C GLY A 47 5.42 5.35 13.65
N GLN A 48 4.60 4.84 12.73
CA GLN A 48 3.99 3.51 12.85
C GLN A 48 4.99 2.35 12.68
N LEU A 49 6.15 2.58 12.07
CA LEU A 49 7.21 1.57 11.96
C LEU A 49 8.03 1.45 13.24
N LEU A 50 8.12 2.51 14.07
CA LEU A 50 8.93 2.50 15.29
C LEU A 50 8.57 1.35 16.25
N PRO A 51 7.28 1.05 16.54
CA PRO A 51 6.93 -0.06 17.44
C PRO A 51 7.26 -1.45 16.88
N LEU A 52 7.56 -1.57 15.59
CA LEU A 52 7.98 -2.83 14.99
C LEU A 52 9.45 -3.14 15.31
N GLU A 53 10.25 -2.13 15.67
CA GLU A 53 11.67 -2.25 16.04
C GLU A 53 12.45 -3.11 15.01
N MET A 54 12.16 -2.91 13.73
CA MET A 54 12.72 -3.70 12.64
C MET A 54 14.24 -3.54 12.59
N ASP A 55 14.96 -4.63 12.34
CA ASP A 55 16.39 -4.54 12.02
C ASP A 55 16.60 -4.45 10.51
N ASP A 56 17.86 -4.36 10.11
CA ASP A 56 18.27 -4.29 8.71
C ASP A 56 17.85 -5.54 7.93
N THR A 57 17.83 -6.73 8.58
CA THR A 57 17.43 -7.99 7.95
C THR A 57 15.93 -7.98 7.62
N GLU A 58 15.09 -7.62 8.59
CA GLU A 58 13.63 -7.52 8.41
C GLU A 58 13.30 -6.43 7.39
N THR A 59 13.98 -5.28 7.45
CA THR A 59 13.81 -4.18 6.49
C THR A 59 14.21 -4.61 5.07
N GLY A 60 15.32 -5.34 4.93
CA GLY A 60 15.77 -5.89 3.66
C GLY A 60 14.78 -6.90 3.08
N LEU A 61 14.28 -7.83 3.90
CA LEU A 61 13.28 -8.81 3.51
C LEU A 61 11.95 -8.14 3.11
N LEU A 62 11.45 -7.17 3.89
CA LEU A 62 10.25 -6.41 3.51
C LEU A 62 10.46 -5.66 2.18
N SER A 63 11.63 -5.07 1.98
CA SER A 63 11.95 -4.38 0.73
C SER A 63 11.96 -5.34 -0.47
N ALA A 64 12.49 -6.56 -0.28
CA ALA A 64 12.49 -7.60 -1.31
C ALA A 64 11.08 -8.11 -1.62
N ILE A 65 10.24 -8.35 -0.61
CA ILE A 65 8.83 -8.74 -0.77
C ILE A 65 8.04 -7.65 -1.51
N CYS A 66 8.25 -6.38 -1.17
CA CYS A 66 7.65 -5.26 -1.89
C CYS A 66 8.08 -5.17 -3.36
N LEU A 67 9.31 -5.57 -3.68
CA LEU A 67 9.83 -5.57 -5.05
C LEU A 67 9.29 -6.74 -5.86
N ILE A 68 9.33 -7.94 -5.30
CA ILE A 68 8.92 -9.18 -5.96
C ILE A 68 7.45 -9.41 -5.61
N CYS A 69 6.55 -8.82 -6.38
CA CYS A 69 5.11 -8.93 -6.16
C CYS A 69 4.40 -9.17 -7.50
N GLY A 70 3.57 -10.21 -7.56
CA GLY A 70 2.82 -10.63 -8.75
C GLY A 70 1.65 -9.71 -9.12
N ASP A 71 1.29 -8.74 -8.27
CA ASP A 71 0.13 -7.87 -8.47
C ASP A 71 0.34 -6.76 -9.52
N ARG A 72 1.43 -6.81 -10.31
CA ARG A 72 1.68 -5.82 -11.36
C ARG A 72 0.97 -6.26 -12.63
N MET A 73 0.19 -5.35 -13.22
CA MET A 73 -0.69 -5.64 -14.36
C MET A 73 0.05 -6.10 -15.62
N ASP A 74 1.34 -5.76 -15.75
CA ASP A 74 2.11 -5.94 -16.98
C ASP A 74 3.15 -7.08 -16.86
N LEU A 75 2.93 -8.05 -15.97
CA LEU A 75 3.83 -9.19 -15.82
C LEU A 75 3.53 -10.26 -16.87
N GLU A 76 4.56 -10.66 -17.62
CA GLU A 76 4.49 -11.81 -18.53
C GLU A 76 4.27 -13.14 -17.78
N GLU A 77 4.90 -13.30 -16.61
CA GLU A 77 4.88 -14.54 -15.81
C GLU A 77 4.54 -14.29 -14.33
N PRO A 78 3.31 -13.83 -14.00
CA PRO A 78 2.94 -13.47 -12.63
C PRO A 78 3.07 -14.67 -11.66
N GLN A 79 2.74 -15.89 -12.10
CA GLN A 79 2.85 -17.09 -11.25
C GLN A 79 4.30 -17.44 -10.90
N ARG A 80 5.28 -17.09 -11.75
CA ARG A 80 6.70 -17.25 -11.39
C ARG A 80 7.14 -16.23 -10.36
N VAL A 81 6.64 -15.00 -10.45
CA VAL A 81 6.93 -13.95 -9.46
C VAL A 81 6.38 -14.33 -8.09
N ASP A 82 5.17 -14.88 -8.02
CA ASP A 82 4.59 -15.34 -6.75
C ASP A 82 5.43 -16.46 -6.11
N LYS A 83 5.82 -17.47 -6.90
CA LYS A 83 6.72 -18.55 -6.45
C LYS A 83 8.08 -18.04 -5.97
N LEU A 84 8.58 -16.93 -6.55
CA LEU A 84 9.81 -16.28 -6.10
C LEU A 84 9.61 -15.50 -4.79
N GLN A 85 8.40 -15.01 -4.52
CA GLN A 85 8.08 -14.28 -3.30
C GLN A 85 7.87 -15.22 -2.09
N GLU A 86 7.29 -16.40 -2.29
CA GLU A 86 7.05 -17.43 -1.26
C GLU A 86 8.25 -17.67 -0.30
N PRO A 87 9.48 -17.94 -0.78
CA PRO A 87 10.62 -18.16 0.11
C PRO A 87 11.02 -16.91 0.90
N LEU A 88 10.76 -15.69 0.40
CA LEU A 88 11.03 -14.45 1.13
C LEU A 88 10.04 -14.25 2.28
N LEU A 89 8.76 -14.56 2.04
CA LEU A 89 7.72 -14.52 3.08
C LEU A 89 8.04 -15.53 4.20
N GLU A 90 8.42 -16.75 3.84
CA GLU A 90 8.76 -17.78 4.82
C GLU A 90 10.07 -17.44 5.56
N ALA A 91 11.08 -16.88 4.86
CA ALA A 91 12.30 -16.41 5.50
C ALA A 91 12.01 -15.29 6.53
N LEU A 92 11.20 -14.30 6.17
CA LEU A 92 10.80 -13.23 7.09
C LEU A 92 10.06 -13.78 8.31
N LYS A 93 9.12 -14.71 8.08
CA LYS A 93 8.35 -15.36 9.16
C LYS A 93 9.26 -16.11 10.13
N ILE A 94 10.15 -16.96 9.62
CA ILE A 94 11.09 -17.74 10.44
C ILE A 94 12.01 -16.80 11.21
N TYR A 95 12.58 -15.80 10.53
CA TYR A 95 13.50 -14.85 11.14
C TYR A 95 12.83 -14.05 12.26
N ALA A 96 11.66 -13.45 11.99
CA ALA A 96 10.91 -12.66 12.95
C ALA A 96 10.53 -13.48 14.20
N ARG A 97 10.08 -14.73 14.01
CA ARG A 97 9.72 -15.63 15.13
C ARG A 97 10.93 -16.07 15.94
N ARG A 98 12.09 -16.27 15.31
CA ARG A 98 13.34 -16.59 16.01
C ARG A 98 13.86 -15.40 16.81
N ARG A 99 13.81 -14.19 16.24
CA ARG A 99 14.28 -12.97 16.90
C ARG A 99 13.37 -12.53 18.04
N ARG A 100 12.04 -12.71 17.90
CA ARG A 100 11.05 -12.34 18.91
C ARG A 100 10.07 -13.50 19.20
N PRO A 101 10.50 -14.58 19.89
CA PRO A 101 9.65 -15.75 20.16
C PRO A 101 8.37 -15.40 20.92
N ASN A 102 8.45 -14.41 21.80
CA ASN A 102 7.33 -13.95 22.63
C ASN A 102 6.37 -12.98 21.90
N LYS A 103 6.67 -12.59 20.66
CA LYS A 103 5.84 -11.66 19.86
C LYS A 103 5.54 -12.27 18.47
N PRO A 104 4.79 -13.38 18.38
CA PRO A 104 4.52 -14.05 17.10
C PRO A 104 3.70 -13.19 16.12
N HIS A 105 2.95 -12.22 16.62
CA HIS A 105 2.15 -11.27 15.83
C HIS A 105 2.99 -10.23 15.07
N MET A 106 4.32 -10.19 15.26
CA MET A 106 5.19 -9.22 14.57
C MET A 106 5.29 -9.50 13.07
N PHE A 107 5.31 -10.77 12.66
CA PHE A 107 5.30 -11.14 11.24
C PHE A 107 4.06 -10.60 10.51
N PRO A 108 2.82 -10.91 10.92
CA PRO A 108 1.65 -10.36 10.25
C PRO A 108 1.57 -8.83 10.36
N ARG A 109 1.99 -8.22 11.48
CA ARG A 109 2.05 -6.74 11.58
C ARG A 109 3.01 -6.11 10.57
N MET A 110 4.17 -6.72 10.34
CA MET A 110 5.10 -6.28 9.30
C MET A 110 4.48 -6.39 7.91
N LEU A 111 3.79 -7.49 7.61
CA LEU A 111 3.10 -7.65 6.32
C LEU A 111 2.00 -6.60 6.10
N MET A 112 1.22 -6.26 7.13
CA MET A 112 0.21 -5.19 7.01
C MET A 112 0.82 -3.84 6.61
N LYS A 113 2.06 -3.56 7.05
CA LYS A 113 2.76 -2.32 6.66
C LYS A 113 3.11 -2.27 5.18
N ILE A 114 3.19 -3.42 4.49
CA ILE A 114 3.35 -3.47 3.04
C ILE A 114 2.11 -2.87 2.36
N THR A 115 0.91 -3.23 2.82
CA THR A 115 -0.35 -2.70 2.28
C THR A 115 -0.46 -1.19 2.51
N ASP A 116 -0.16 -0.71 3.71
CA ASP A 116 -0.10 0.72 4.02
C ASP A 116 0.90 1.45 3.09
N LEU A 117 2.08 0.87 2.90
CA LEU A 117 3.13 1.42 2.04
C LEU A 117 2.73 1.50 0.57
N ARG A 118 1.93 0.55 0.06
CA ARG A 118 1.38 0.60 -1.30
C ARG A 118 0.51 1.86 -1.47
N GLY A 119 -0.40 2.12 -0.53
CA GLY A 119 -1.26 3.31 -0.56
C GLY A 119 -0.46 4.61 -0.51
N ILE A 120 0.60 4.68 0.30
CA ILE A 120 1.51 5.85 0.35
C ILE A 120 2.28 6.00 -0.96
N SER A 121 2.71 4.89 -1.56
CA SER A 121 3.43 4.91 -2.83
C SER A 121 2.56 5.42 -3.98
N THR A 122 1.27 5.07 -4.02
CA THR A 122 0.30 5.62 -5.00
C THR A 122 0.17 7.13 -4.86
N LYS A 123 -0.07 7.64 -3.64
CA LYS A 123 -0.12 9.09 -3.38
C LYS A 123 1.22 9.78 -3.69
N GLY A 124 2.33 9.08 -3.51
CA GLY A 124 3.66 9.54 -3.91
C GLY A 124 3.82 9.72 -5.42
N ALA A 125 3.28 8.79 -6.21
CA ALA A 125 3.27 8.91 -7.67
C ALA A 125 2.42 10.11 -8.13
N GLU A 126 1.22 10.27 -7.56
CA GLU A 126 0.36 11.44 -7.80
C GLU A 126 1.06 12.76 -7.45
N ARG A 127 1.71 12.82 -6.27
CA ARG A 127 2.47 14.00 -5.86
C ARG A 127 3.59 14.30 -6.84
N ALA A 128 4.27 13.29 -7.35
CA ALA A 128 5.38 13.52 -8.26
C ALA A 128 4.91 14.06 -9.63
N ILE A 129 3.71 13.69 -10.09
CA ILE A 129 3.06 14.29 -11.27
C ILE A 129 2.75 15.77 -11.02
N THR A 130 2.13 16.10 -9.88
CA THR A 130 1.83 17.53 -9.57
C THR A 130 3.09 18.36 -9.38
N LEU A 131 4.14 17.79 -8.78
CA LEU A 131 5.43 18.44 -8.60
C LEU A 131 6.13 18.73 -9.94
N LYS A 132 5.96 17.88 -10.97
CA LYS A 132 6.42 18.18 -12.34
C LYS A 132 5.81 19.47 -12.91
N MET A 133 4.60 19.82 -12.49
CA MET A 133 3.92 21.04 -12.94
C MET A 133 4.36 22.29 -12.14
N GLU A 134 4.89 22.11 -10.93
CA GLU A 134 5.33 23.20 -10.05
C GLU A 134 6.79 23.62 -10.29
N ILE A 135 7.66 22.70 -10.74
CA ILE A 135 9.09 22.97 -10.95
C ILE A 135 9.33 23.56 -12.34
N PRO A 136 10.02 24.71 -12.47
CA PRO A 136 10.50 25.19 -13.76
C PRO A 136 11.60 24.26 -14.31
N GLY A 137 11.27 23.47 -15.32
CA GLY A 137 12.22 22.63 -16.05
C GLY A 137 11.88 21.14 -16.05
N PRO A 138 12.57 20.34 -16.88
CA PRO A 138 12.28 18.92 -17.01
C PRO A 138 12.71 18.16 -15.75
N MET A 139 11.81 17.32 -15.22
CA MET A 139 12.14 16.38 -14.16
C MET A 139 13.31 15.46 -14.58
N PRO A 140 14.27 15.16 -13.68
CA PRO A 140 15.41 14.29 -13.99
C PRO A 140 14.98 12.95 -14.62
N PRO A 141 15.71 12.45 -15.63
CA PRO A 141 15.26 11.35 -16.50
C PRO A 141 14.96 10.06 -15.73
N LEU A 142 15.79 9.69 -14.75
CA LEU A 142 15.56 8.48 -13.92
C LEU A 142 14.32 8.62 -13.03
N ILE A 143 14.07 9.81 -12.48
CA ILE A 143 12.89 10.06 -11.65
C ILE A 143 11.65 10.02 -12.53
N ARG A 144 11.74 10.57 -13.74
CA ARG A 144 10.68 10.50 -14.74
C ARG A 144 10.33 9.05 -15.07
N GLU A 145 11.31 8.23 -15.46
CA GLU A 145 11.12 6.81 -15.81
C GLU A 145 10.56 5.98 -14.65
N MET A 146 10.96 6.27 -13.41
CA MET A 146 10.42 5.58 -12.23
C MET A 146 8.98 5.96 -11.88
N LEU A 147 8.46 7.09 -12.40
CA LEU A 147 7.14 7.64 -12.06
C LEU A 147 6.15 7.56 -13.22
N GLU A 148 6.64 7.72 -14.45
CA GLU A 148 5.87 7.50 -15.67
C GLU A 148 5.91 6.00 -15.96
N ASN A 149 4.79 5.32 -15.69
CA ASN A 149 4.56 4.02 -16.28
C ASN A 149 4.63 4.20 -17.82
N PRO A 150 5.39 3.38 -18.57
CA PRO A 150 5.64 3.62 -20.01
C PRO A 150 4.41 3.62 -20.93
N GLU A 151 3.20 3.40 -20.41
CA GLU A 151 1.98 3.16 -21.20
C GLU A 151 0.92 4.27 -21.08
N ALA A 152 1.23 5.44 -20.51
CA ALA A 152 0.23 6.52 -20.43
C ALA A 152 0.08 7.37 -21.72
N PHE A 153 0.77 7.02 -22.81
CA PHE A 153 0.71 7.74 -24.09
C PHE A 153 0.78 6.82 -25.33
N GLU A 154 -0.04 5.77 -25.37
CA GLU A 154 -0.64 5.33 -26.63
C GLU A 154 -2.16 5.50 -26.41
N GLU A 155 -2.73 6.69 -26.60
CA GLU A 155 -3.30 7.12 -27.87
C GLU A 155 -3.49 8.65 -27.83
N GLN A 156 -2.69 9.40 -28.58
CA GLN A 156 -3.17 10.67 -29.13
C GLN A 156 -3.48 10.45 -30.62
N PRO A 157 -4.75 10.53 -31.05
CA PRO A 157 -5.03 10.69 -32.46
C PRO A 157 -4.74 12.15 -32.83
N GLU A 158 -3.66 12.34 -33.60
CA GLU A 158 -3.28 13.59 -34.26
C GLU A 158 -4.48 14.29 -34.94
N PRO A 159 -4.69 15.60 -34.74
CA PRO A 159 -5.76 16.32 -35.42
C PRO A 159 -5.29 16.73 -36.82
N GLY A 160 -5.79 16.02 -37.83
CA GLY A 160 -5.95 16.60 -39.15
C GLY A 160 -5.35 15.80 -40.30
N ARG A 161 -6.22 15.08 -41.00
CA ARG A 161 -6.14 15.02 -42.47
C ARG A 161 -7.50 14.70 -43.08
N SER A 162 -8.01 15.64 -43.87
CA SER A 162 -9.24 15.47 -44.67
C SER A 162 -9.09 14.35 -45.71
N PRO A 163 -10.18 13.66 -46.10
CA PRO A 163 -10.11 12.59 -47.08
C PRO A 163 -10.24 13.16 -48.49
N ALA A 164 -9.31 12.81 -49.37
CA ALA A 164 -9.49 12.95 -50.81
C ALA A 164 -8.93 11.72 -51.53
N SER A 165 -9.88 11.04 -52.17
CA SER A 165 -9.86 9.99 -53.19
C SER A 165 -8.62 9.84 -54.10
N SER A 166 -8.54 8.64 -54.70
CA SER A 166 -7.90 8.23 -55.98
C SER A 166 -6.62 7.41 -55.76
N VAL A 167 -6.33 6.26 -56.40
CA VAL A 167 -6.73 5.57 -57.66
C VAL A 167 -6.02 4.16 -57.64
N PRO A 168 -5.85 3.36 -58.72
CA PRO A 168 -6.81 2.59 -59.56
C PRO A 168 -6.37 1.10 -59.82
N CYS A 169 -7.11 0.39 -60.69
CA CYS A 169 -6.74 -0.76 -61.56
C CYS A 169 -6.23 -2.06 -60.89
N GLY A 170 -6.71 -3.28 -61.19
CA GLY A 170 -7.28 -3.83 -62.43
C GLY A 170 -6.34 -4.92 -62.98
N VAL A 171 -6.89 -6.09 -63.37
CA VAL A 171 -6.39 -7.14 -64.34
C VAL A 171 -6.67 -8.58 -63.82
N THR A 172 -7.82 -9.18 -64.24
CA THR A 172 -8.01 -10.34 -65.17
C THR A 172 -8.08 -11.71 -64.48
N VAL A 173 -8.81 -12.77 -64.88
CA VAL A 173 -9.93 -13.13 -65.79
C VAL A 173 -10.07 -14.67 -65.66
N LYS A 174 -11.26 -15.24 -65.96
CA LYS A 174 -11.62 -16.67 -66.24
C LYS A 174 -11.84 -17.61 -65.03
N GLN A 175 -12.76 -18.58 -65.02
CA GLN A 175 -13.85 -19.00 -65.93
C GLN A 175 -14.65 -20.16 -65.26
N GLU A 176 -15.98 -20.04 -65.28
CA GLU A 176 -17.07 -21.03 -65.46
C GLU A 176 -17.07 -22.47 -64.88
N ARG A 177 -18.26 -22.82 -64.31
CA ARG A 177 -19.06 -24.08 -64.44
C ARG A 177 -18.56 -25.35 -63.71
N GLU A 178 -19.35 -26.32 -63.21
CA GLU A 178 -20.75 -26.84 -63.28
C GLU A 178 -20.91 -27.77 -62.02
N ASP A 179 -22.04 -27.75 -61.29
CA ASP A 179 -23.13 -28.77 -61.17
C ASP A 179 -22.97 -29.93 -60.14
N GLU A 180 -24.12 -30.28 -59.52
CA GLU A 180 -24.52 -31.56 -58.85
C GLU A 180 -23.91 -31.90 -57.45
N ASP A 181 -24.57 -32.54 -56.46
CA ASP A 181 -25.91 -33.09 -56.21
C ASP A 181 -25.98 -33.56 -54.71
N ASP A 182 -27.21 -33.72 -54.20
CA ASP A 182 -27.75 -34.61 -53.14
C ASP A 182 -27.25 -34.64 -51.67
N GLY A 183 -28.24 -34.51 -50.77
CA GLY A 183 -28.56 -35.57 -49.80
C GLY A 183 -27.84 -35.61 -48.45
N GLY A 184 -28.56 -35.29 -47.37
CA GLY A 184 -28.13 -35.67 -46.01
C GLY A 184 -28.97 -35.11 -44.87
N ALA A 185 -29.99 -35.86 -44.44
CA ALA A 185 -30.78 -35.62 -43.24
C ALA A 185 -30.01 -36.03 -41.96
N ALA A 186 -30.11 -35.22 -40.91
CA ALA A 186 -30.16 -35.63 -39.50
C ALA A 186 -30.41 -34.36 -38.64
N GLU A 187 -31.62 -34.20 -38.11
CA GLU A 187 -31.89 -34.36 -36.67
C GLU A 187 -31.09 -33.38 -35.79
N ASN A 188 -31.73 -32.29 -35.36
CA ASN A 188 -31.34 -31.62 -34.14
C ASN A 188 -32.60 -31.37 -33.31
N GLY A 189 -32.76 -32.23 -32.30
CA GLY A 189 -33.79 -32.15 -31.29
C GLY A 189 -33.58 -30.94 -30.40
N SER A 190 -34.69 -30.32 -30.05
CA SER A 190 -34.81 -29.30 -29.01
C SER A 190 -34.42 -29.88 -27.65
N GLU A 191 -33.58 -29.17 -26.90
CA GLU A 191 -33.55 -29.26 -25.44
C GLU A 191 -33.54 -27.84 -24.86
N PRO A 192 -34.57 -27.46 -24.08
CA PRO A 192 -34.62 -26.18 -23.37
C PRO A 192 -33.94 -26.26 -22.00
N SER A 193 -33.35 -25.14 -21.59
CA SER A 193 -32.90 -24.87 -20.23
C SER A 193 -34.03 -25.03 -19.20
N PRO A 194 -33.73 -25.54 -18.00
CA PRO A 194 -34.41 -25.13 -16.79
C PRO A 194 -33.46 -24.37 -15.86
N GLU A 195 -33.96 -23.23 -15.39
CA GLU A 195 -33.42 -22.44 -14.29
C GLU A 195 -33.63 -23.25 -13.00
N GLU A 196 -32.56 -23.47 -12.23
CA GLU A 196 -32.66 -24.01 -10.86
C GLU A 196 -32.89 -22.83 -9.90
N GLU A 197 -34.13 -22.72 -9.42
CA GLU A 197 -34.51 -21.91 -8.27
C GLU A 197 -34.22 -22.73 -7.01
N ASP A 198 -33.25 -22.30 -6.19
CA ASP A 198 -33.02 -22.86 -4.86
C ASP A 198 -33.48 -21.86 -3.79
N ASP A 199 -34.46 -22.32 -3.02
CA ASP A 199 -35.12 -21.71 -1.86
C ASP A 199 -34.13 -21.22 -0.78
N TYR A 200 -34.34 -19.99 -0.31
CA TYR A 200 -33.79 -19.50 0.95
C TYR A 200 -34.87 -19.61 2.04
N ASP A 201 -34.86 -20.72 2.79
CA ASP A 201 -35.49 -20.81 4.11
C ASP A 201 -34.41 -20.49 5.17
N ASP A 202 -34.55 -19.36 5.86
CA ASP A 202 -33.94 -19.16 7.18
C ASP A 202 -34.98 -18.46 8.06
N ASP A 203 -35.66 -19.28 8.87
CA ASP A 203 -36.60 -18.89 9.91
C ASP A 203 -35.89 -18.04 10.98
N ASP A 204 -36.51 -16.90 11.31
CA ASP A 204 -36.26 -16.13 12.52
C ASP A 204 -36.45 -17.01 13.78
N ASP A 205 -35.51 -16.95 14.74
CA ASP A 205 -35.90 -17.03 16.16
C ASP A 205 -34.99 -16.20 17.07
N VAL A 206 -35.67 -15.49 17.97
CA VAL A 206 -35.22 -14.45 18.88
C VAL A 206 -34.96 -15.06 20.26
N GLY A 207 -33.84 -14.72 20.89
CA GLY A 207 -33.53 -15.13 22.27
C GLY A 207 -32.80 -14.05 23.05
N ASP A 208 -33.59 -13.14 23.62
CA ASP A 208 -33.22 -12.19 24.67
C ASP A 208 -32.96 -12.95 25.99
N GLU A 209 -31.80 -12.76 26.63
CA GLU A 209 -31.67 -13.00 28.07
C GLU A 209 -30.75 -11.92 28.69
N ASP A 210 -31.41 -10.87 29.18
CA ASP A 210 -30.98 -10.08 30.32
C ASP A 210 -30.48 -10.98 31.47
N LYS A 211 -29.30 -10.66 32.02
CA LYS A 211 -29.02 -11.00 33.41
C LYS A 211 -28.32 -9.87 34.12
N GLU A 212 -29.16 -9.04 34.72
CA GLU A 212 -28.84 -8.23 35.87
C GLU A 212 -28.06 -9.03 36.92
N ARG A 213 -26.95 -8.44 37.40
CA ARG A 213 -26.40 -8.78 38.71
C ARG A 213 -25.96 -7.49 39.38
N GLY A 214 -26.94 -6.87 40.05
CA GLY A 214 -26.67 -5.86 41.06
C GLY A 214 -26.37 -6.48 42.42
N VAL A 215 -25.76 -5.62 43.25
CA VAL A 215 -25.89 -5.53 44.71
C VAL A 215 -24.74 -6.10 45.57
N ASP A 216 -23.90 -5.14 45.98
CA ASP A 216 -23.27 -4.84 47.28
C ASP A 216 -22.18 -5.75 47.91
N SER A 217 -21.00 -5.14 48.18
CA SER A 217 -20.50 -4.90 49.55
C SER A 217 -19.14 -4.17 49.54
N ASP A 218 -19.09 -3.03 50.26
CA ASP A 218 -17.98 -2.45 51.04
C ASP A 218 -16.59 -2.26 50.37
N GLY A 219 -16.01 -1.08 50.23
CA GLY A 219 -15.95 0.01 51.20
C GLY A 219 -14.58 0.03 51.87
N GLU A 220 -13.54 0.56 51.23
CA GLU A 220 -12.36 1.05 51.97
C GLU A 220 -11.62 2.17 51.23
N ALA A 221 -11.90 3.39 51.67
CA ALA A 221 -11.19 4.60 51.30
C ALA A 221 -9.87 4.66 52.09
N TRP A 222 -8.75 4.80 51.39
CA TRP A 222 -7.46 5.09 52.02
C TRP A 222 -7.49 6.53 52.55
N ALA A 223 -7.72 6.65 53.85
CA ALA A 223 -7.63 7.89 54.59
C ALA A 223 -6.17 8.37 54.62
N VAL A 224 -5.97 9.60 54.18
CA VAL A 224 -4.77 10.42 54.38
C VAL A 224 -4.77 10.91 55.83
N PRO A 225 -3.66 10.83 56.58
CA PRO A 225 -3.50 11.66 57.76
C PRO A 225 -2.70 12.91 57.39
N GLU A 226 -3.41 14.04 57.30
CA GLU A 226 -2.80 15.36 57.52
C GLU A 226 -2.38 15.45 58.99
N THR A 227 -1.10 15.64 59.24
CA THR A 227 -0.61 16.23 60.49
C THR A 227 0.04 17.58 60.18
N ASN A 228 -0.62 18.61 60.68
CA ASN A 228 -0.21 20.01 60.62
C ASN A 228 0.75 20.27 61.79
N ALA A 229 1.95 20.81 61.53
CA ALA A 229 2.79 21.48 62.54
C ALA A 229 3.95 22.26 61.89
N GLU A 230 3.69 23.54 61.63
CA GLU A 230 4.51 24.73 61.94
C GLU A 230 6.01 24.80 61.57
N LEU A 231 6.30 25.83 60.76
CA LEU A 231 7.60 26.47 60.52
C LEU A 231 8.19 27.08 61.81
N PRO A 232 9.51 27.32 61.81
CA PRO A 232 9.94 28.71 61.97
C PRO A 232 10.99 29.18 60.97
N ARG A 233 10.92 30.49 60.69
CA ARG A 233 11.80 31.29 59.84
C ARG A 233 13.11 31.63 60.58
N SER A 234 14.24 31.61 59.86
CA SER A 234 15.43 32.48 59.99
C SER A 234 16.48 31.93 58.98
N GLY A 235 17.13 32.65 58.07
CA GLY A 235 17.65 34.01 58.09
C GLY A 235 19.19 33.97 58.02
N HIS A 236 19.78 34.63 57.00
CA HIS A 236 21.23 34.87 56.75
C HIS A 236 22.06 33.68 56.24
N GLY A 237 22.99 33.79 55.30
CA GLY A 237 23.58 34.86 54.49
C GLY A 237 24.59 34.17 53.54
N GLY A 238 24.65 34.52 52.25
CA GLY A 238 25.71 35.38 51.73
C GLY A 238 27.06 34.66 51.52
N ARG A 239 27.52 34.57 50.26
CA ARG A 239 28.78 35.19 49.78
C ARG A 239 29.46 34.38 48.65
N ALA A 240 29.83 35.16 47.64
CA ALA A 240 30.65 34.82 46.50
C ALA A 240 32.05 34.29 46.84
N GLN A 241 32.61 33.53 45.91
CA GLN A 241 33.95 33.73 45.35
C GLN A 241 33.93 33.37 43.88
#